data_AF-A0A6N7XZK5-F1
#
_entry.id   AF-A0A6N7XZK5-F1
#
_cell.length_a   1.000
_cell.length_b   1.000
_cell.length_c   1.000
_cell.angle_alpha   90.00
_cell.angle_beta   90.00
_cell.angle_gamma   90.00
#
_symmetry.space_group_name_H-M   'P 1'
#
loop_
_entity.id
_entity.type
_entity.pdbx_description
1 polymer ?
#
loop_
_entity_poly.entity_id
_entity_poly.type
_entity_poly.pdbx_seq_one_letter_code
_entity_poly.pdbx_strand_id
1 'polypeptide(L)'
;MEVNKKSLYVLICSFIGVTLTWFINHEMGYGAVIANGLVGVMAAIFLPNDLAGITYTSSFVGMSSLAVIPSMGAAALGGLIVGLILLTTVEIYAGIGGKGGTTAALSTIITKTIIRIFS
;
A
#
# COMPACT_ATOMS: atom_id res chain seq x y z
N MET A 1 -2.47 -4.40 -21.81
CA MET A 1 -2.32 -5.06 -20.50
C MET A 1 -3.60 -5.82 -20.25
N GLU A 2 -3.65 -7.12 -20.56
CA GLU A 2 -4.84 -7.92 -20.27
C GLU A 2 -4.99 -8.02 -18.75
N VAL A 3 -6.11 -7.56 -18.20
CA VAL A 3 -6.36 -7.61 -16.76
C VAL A 3 -6.61 -9.07 -16.38
N ASN A 4 -5.54 -9.73 -15.94
CA ASN A 4 -5.60 -11.09 -15.41
C ASN A 4 -6.22 -11.08 -14.00
N LYS A 5 -6.94 -12.15 -13.62
CA LYS A 5 -7.49 -12.34 -12.25
C LYS A 5 -6.44 -12.07 -11.16
N LYS A 6 -5.19 -12.48 -11.39
CA LYS A 6 -4.08 -12.22 -10.45
C LYS A 6 -3.82 -10.73 -10.26
N SER A 7 -3.80 -9.96 -11.36
CA SER A 7 -3.59 -8.50 -11.31
C SER A 7 -4.70 -7.79 -10.53
N LEU A 8 -5.94 -8.25 -10.70
CA LEU A 8 -7.08 -7.75 -9.94
C LEU A 8 -6.91 -8.00 -8.43
N TYR A 9 -6.47 -9.20 -8.03
CA TYR A 9 -6.20 -9.49 -6.62
C TYR A 9 -5.09 -8.62 -6.03
N VAL A 10 -4.02 -8.35 -6.79
CA VAL A 10 -2.96 -7.42 -6.35
C VAL A 10 -3.53 -6.04 -6.06
N LEU A 11 -4.33 -5.49 -6.98
CA LEU A 11 -4.93 -4.16 -6.82
C LEU A 11 -5.90 -4.10 -5.64
N ILE A 12 -6.72 -5.14 -5.45
CA ILE A 12 -7.65 -5.22 -4.30
C ILE A 12 -6.86 -5.30 -2.99
N CYS A 13 -5.87 -6.19 -2.91
CA CYS A 13 -5.06 -6.37 -1.72
C CYS A 13 -4.25 -5.12 -1.37
N SER A 14 -3.67 -4.45 -2.37
CA SER A 14 -2.94 -3.21 -2.16
C SER A 14 -3.85 -2.09 -1.70
N PHE A 15 -5.02 -1.93 -2.33
CA PHE A 15 -6.02 -0.95 -1.96
C PHE A 15 -6.49 -1.14 -0.51
N ILE A 16 -6.86 -2.37 -0.15
CA ILE A 16 -7.31 -2.71 1.20
C ILE A 16 -6.18 -2.50 2.21
N GLY A 17 -4.95 -2.92 1.89
CA GLY A 17 -3.79 -2.75 2.76
C GLY A 17 -3.50 -1.29 3.08
N VAL A 18 -3.51 -0.39 2.08
CA VAL A 18 -3.30 1.05 2.33
C VAL A 18 -4.44 1.66 3.13
N THR A 19 -5.69 1.43 2.71
CA THR A 19 -6.86 2.09 3.31
C THR A 19 -7.13 1.64 4.72
N LEU A 20 -7.02 0.33 5.02
CA LEU A 20 -7.13 -0.18 6.38
C LEU A 20 -6.02 0.35 7.28
N THR A 21 -4.76 0.35 6.83
CA THR A 21 -3.68 0.88 7.65
C THR A 21 -3.85 2.36 7.90
N TRP A 22 -4.24 3.16 6.90
CA TRP A 22 -4.50 4.58 7.09
C TRP A 22 -5.65 4.83 8.07
N PHE A 23 -6.74 4.06 7.97
CA PHE A 23 -7.89 4.14 8.89
C PHE A 23 -7.48 3.86 10.33
N ILE A 24 -6.79 2.73 10.57
CA ILE A 24 -6.36 2.34 11.91
C ILE A 24 -5.34 3.33 12.48
N ASN A 25 -4.46 3.86 11.63
CA ASN A 25 -3.44 4.84 12.00
C ASN A 25 -4.07 6.18 12.43
N HIS A 26 -4.92 6.77 11.60
CA HIS A 26 -5.39 8.16 11.77
C HIS A 26 -6.81 8.29 12.32
N GLU A 27 -7.77 7.50 11.83
CA GLU A 27 -9.17 7.60 12.29
C GLU A 27 -9.36 6.92 13.65
N MET A 28 -8.74 5.76 13.84
CA MET A 28 -8.77 5.06 15.13
C MET A 28 -7.65 5.53 16.09
N GLY A 29 -6.64 6.22 15.59
CA GLY A 29 -5.57 6.83 16.40
C GLY A 29 -4.56 5.84 17.01
N TYR A 30 -4.49 4.60 16.52
CA TYR A 30 -3.53 3.61 17.05
C TYR A 30 -2.09 3.83 16.55
N GLY A 31 -1.88 4.75 15.62
CA GLY A 31 -0.57 5.09 15.09
C GLY A 31 -0.02 4.09 14.08
N ALA A 32 1.00 4.54 13.35
CA ALA A 32 1.49 3.85 12.15
C ALA A 32 2.01 2.44 12.41
N VAL A 33 2.75 2.24 13.51
CA VAL A 33 3.40 0.96 13.82
C VAL A 33 2.37 -0.12 14.16
N ILE A 34 1.39 0.20 15.02
CA ILE A 34 0.32 -0.73 15.41
C ILE A 34 -0.57 -1.03 14.20
N ALA A 35 -0.96 0.00 13.44
CA ALA A 35 -1.79 -0.16 12.26
C ALA A 35 -1.16 -1.09 11.21
N ASN A 36 0.11 -0.86 10.89
CA ASN A 36 0.85 -1.69 9.94
C ASN A 36 1.09 -3.12 10.47
N GLY A 37 1.45 -3.26 11.74
CA GLY A 37 1.65 -4.57 12.36
C GLY A 37 0.37 -5.41 12.33
N LEU A 38 -0.77 -4.81 12.67
CA LEU A 38 -2.07 -5.48 12.64
C LEU A 38 -2.43 -5.92 11.22
N VAL A 39 -2.34 -5.02 10.23
CA VAL A 39 -2.63 -5.36 8.82
C VAL A 39 -1.69 -6.44 8.31
N GLY A 40 -0.41 -6.40 8.66
CA GLY A 40 0.57 -7.43 8.30
C GLY A 40 0.25 -8.81 8.88
N VAL A 41 -0.08 -8.89 10.16
CA VAL A 41 -0.47 -10.15 10.82
C VAL A 41 -1.77 -10.70 10.22
N MET A 42 -2.78 -9.85 10.01
CA MET A 42 -4.04 -10.25 9.36
C MET A 42 -3.80 -10.75 7.94
N ALA A 43 -2.96 -10.07 7.16
CA ALA A 43 -2.60 -10.50 5.82
C ALA A 43 -1.90 -11.87 5.83
N ALA A 44 -0.96 -12.11 6.74
CA ALA A 44 -0.26 -13.39 6.86
C ALA A 44 -1.18 -14.56 7.27
N ILE A 45 -2.22 -14.30 8.05
CA ILE A 45 -3.18 -15.33 8.50
C ILE A 45 -4.20 -15.67 7.41
N PHE A 46 -4.72 -14.66 6.70
CA PHE A 46 -5.89 -14.84 5.83
C PHE A 46 -5.56 -14.92 4.33
N LEU A 47 -4.37 -14.49 3.91
CA LEU A 47 -3.99 -14.45 2.49
C LEU A 47 -2.86 -15.44 2.16
N PRO A 48 -2.80 -15.94 0.92
CA PRO A 48 -1.63 -16.69 0.45
C PRO A 48 -0.38 -15.81 0.48
N ASN A 49 0.80 -16.43 0.59
CA ASN A 49 2.08 -15.74 0.81
C ASN A 49 2.37 -14.60 -0.17
N ASP A 50 2.01 -14.76 -1.45
CA ASP A 50 2.24 -13.74 -2.47
C ASP A 50 1.37 -12.49 -2.23
N LEU A 51 0.08 -12.68 -1.97
CA LEU A 51 -0.84 -11.59 -1.65
C LEU A 51 -0.60 -11.00 -0.25
N ALA A 52 -0.18 -11.81 0.72
CA ALA A 52 0.17 -11.33 2.06
C ALA A 52 1.35 -10.34 1.99
N GLY A 53 2.39 -10.66 1.21
CA GLY A 53 3.53 -9.76 1.00
C GLY A 53 3.14 -8.46 0.29
N ILE A 54 2.21 -8.53 -0.68
CA ILE A 54 1.65 -7.34 -1.36
C ILE A 54 0.89 -6.46 -0.38
N THR A 55 -0.02 -7.02 0.41
CA THR A 55 -0.82 -6.28 1.39
C THR A 55 0.07 -5.62 2.44
N TYR A 56 1.05 -6.36 2.98
CA TYR A 56 1.99 -5.84 3.97
C TYR A 56 2.96 -4.79 3.42
N THR A 57 3.36 -4.91 2.15
CA THR A 57 4.15 -3.85 1.50
C THR A 57 3.31 -2.60 1.31
N SER A 58 2.05 -2.78 0.92
CA SER A 58 1.13 -1.67 0.66
C SER A 58 0.78 -0.92 1.94
N SER A 59 0.61 -1.59 3.08
CA SER A 59 0.33 -0.93 4.36
C SER A 59 1.35 0.14 4.75
N PHE A 60 2.60 0.06 4.26
CA PHE A 60 3.59 1.11 4.47
C PHE A 60 3.19 2.47 3.90
N VAL A 61 2.41 2.51 2.81
CA VAL A 61 1.85 3.75 2.27
C VAL A 61 0.85 4.35 3.26
N GLY A 62 0.03 3.51 3.89
CA GLY A 62 -0.95 3.92 4.92
C GLY A 62 -0.33 4.41 6.23
N MET A 63 0.95 4.10 6.49
CA MET A 63 1.71 4.66 7.61
C MET A 63 2.06 6.14 7.44
N SER A 64 1.92 6.70 6.23
CA SER A 64 2.27 8.09 5.95
C SER A 64 1.51 9.06 6.86
N SER A 65 2.16 10.17 7.24
CA SER A 65 1.52 11.21 8.03
C SER A 65 0.43 11.95 7.24
N LEU A 66 -0.48 12.63 7.96
CA LEU A 66 -1.52 13.46 7.35
C LEU A 66 -0.98 14.62 6.51
N ALA A 67 0.29 15.04 6.72
CA ALA A 67 0.95 16.03 5.87
C ALA A 67 1.31 15.48 4.46
N VAL A 68 1.23 14.17 4.26
CA VAL A 68 1.58 13.48 3.02
C VAL A 68 0.35 12.83 2.40
N ILE A 69 -0.41 12.06 3.18
CA ILE A 69 -1.68 11.43 2.78
C ILE A 69 -2.78 11.98 3.69
N PRO A 70 -3.44 13.10 3.32
CA PRO A 70 -4.29 13.86 4.24
C PRO A 70 -5.69 13.28 4.47
N SER A 71 -6.13 12.33 3.65
CA SER A 71 -7.50 11.80 3.71
C SER A 71 -7.59 10.35 3.26
N MET A 72 -8.73 9.72 3.56
CA MET A 72 -9.05 8.38 3.05
C MET A 72 -9.04 8.33 1.52
N GLY A 73 -9.49 9.39 0.83
CA GLY A 73 -9.44 9.47 -0.64
C GLY A 73 -8.01 9.48 -1.18
N ALA A 74 -7.10 10.21 -0.49
CA ALA A 74 -5.68 10.18 -0.80
C ALA A 74 -5.06 8.79 -0.56
N ALA A 75 -5.47 8.11 0.52
CA ALA A 75 -5.01 6.76 0.83
C ALA A 75 -5.50 5.74 -0.22
N ALA A 76 -6.76 5.84 -0.64
CA ALA A 76 -7.33 5.04 -1.72
C ALA A 76 -6.54 5.20 -3.04
N LEU A 77 -6.20 6.44 -3.41
CA LEU A 77 -5.35 6.72 -4.57
C LEU A 77 -3.95 6.08 -4.41
N GLY A 78 -3.35 6.21 -3.23
CA GLY A 78 -2.07 5.58 -2.92
C GLY A 78 -2.10 4.05 -3.02
N GLY A 79 -3.21 3.44 -2.63
CA GLY A 79 -3.47 2.00 -2.78
C GLY A 79 -3.51 1.52 -4.24
N LEU A 80 -4.07 2.34 -5.13
CA LEU A 80 -4.06 2.06 -6.57
C LEU A 80 -2.64 2.21 -7.15
N ILE A 81 -1.94 3.29 -6.80
CA ILE A 81 -0.59 3.56 -7.30
C ILE A 81 0.38 2.47 -6.86
N VAL A 82 0.39 2.08 -5.58
CA VAL A 82 1.30 1.03 -5.09
C VAL A 82 1.00 -0.33 -5.72
N GLY A 83 -0.29 -0.63 -5.95
CA GLY A 83 -0.69 -1.84 -6.68
C GLY A 83 -0.16 -1.87 -8.11
N LEU A 84 -0.26 -0.74 -8.84
CA LEU A 84 0.30 -0.62 -10.20
C LEU A 84 1.81 -0.78 -10.20
N ILE A 85 2.53 -0.14 -9.27
CA ILE A 85 3.99 -0.27 -9.19
C ILE A 85 4.37 -1.73 -8.88
N LEU A 86 3.69 -2.37 -7.92
CA LEU A 86 3.94 -3.78 -7.60
C LEU A 86 3.77 -4.66 -8.82
N LEU A 87 2.70 -4.50 -9.61
CA LEU A 87 2.48 -5.28 -10.83
C LEU A 87 3.60 -5.13 -11.87
N THR A 88 4.22 -3.96 -11.96
CA THR A 88 5.29 -3.69 -12.93
C THR A 88 6.70 -4.06 -12.43
N THR A 89 6.88 -4.29 -11.13
CA THR A 89 8.22 -4.37 -10.51
C THR A 89 8.57 -5.72 -9.87
N VAL A 90 7.62 -6.68 -9.81
CA VAL A 90 7.82 -7.98 -9.11
C VAL A 90 9.11 -8.68 -9.54
N GLU A 91 9.34 -8.83 -10.85
CA GLU A 91 10.48 -9.58 -11.38
C GLU A 91 11.80 -8.83 -11.23
N ILE A 92 11.76 -7.50 -11.34
CA ILE A 92 12.94 -6.62 -11.30
C ILE A 92 13.60 -6.65 -9.92
N TYR A 93 12.79 -6.77 -8.86
CA TYR A 93 13.28 -6.72 -7.47
C TYR A 93 13.41 -8.08 -6.79
N ALA A 94 13.28 -9.19 -7.52
CA ALA A 94 13.45 -10.52 -6.95
C ALA A 94 14.83 -10.65 -6.26
N GLY A 95 14.84 -11.08 -4.99
CA GLY A 95 16.08 -11.21 -4.20
C GLY A 95 16.68 -9.90 -3.64
N ILE A 96 16.18 -8.72 -4.03
CA ILE A 96 16.71 -7.43 -3.55
C ILE A 96 16.05 -7.03 -2.22
N GLY A 97 16.88 -6.74 -1.22
CA GLY A 97 16.46 -6.21 0.08
C GLY A 97 15.95 -4.76 -0.03
N GLY A 98 14.97 -4.39 0.79
CA GLY A 98 14.41 -3.03 0.80
C GLY A 98 13.35 -2.73 -0.27
N LYS A 99 13.09 -3.64 -1.22
CA LYS A 99 12.13 -3.44 -2.32
C LYS A 99 10.74 -2.95 -1.86
N GLY A 100 10.20 -3.50 -0.78
CA GLY A 100 8.88 -3.11 -0.29
C GLY A 100 8.84 -1.67 0.21
N GLY A 101 9.86 -1.28 0.98
CA GLY A 101 10.02 0.10 1.45
C GLY A 101 10.21 1.09 0.30
N THR A 102 11.03 0.74 -0.69
CA THR A 102 11.24 1.58 -1.89
C THR A 102 9.96 1.75 -2.70
N THR A 103 9.23 0.66 -2.95
CA THR A 103 7.95 0.71 -3.68
C THR A 103 6.92 1.55 -2.95
N ALA A 104 6.81 1.41 -1.63
CA ALA A 104 5.92 2.23 -0.82
C ALA A 104 6.32 3.71 -0.86
N ALA A 105 7.60 4.04 -0.65
CA ALA A 105 8.09 5.41 -0.68
C ALA A 105 7.83 6.09 -2.03
N LEU A 106 8.15 5.39 -3.14
CA LEU A 106 7.88 5.88 -4.49
C LEU A 106 6.38 6.13 -4.70
N SER A 107 5.54 5.17 -4.32
CA SER A 107 4.08 5.29 -4.43
C SER A 107 3.54 6.48 -3.66
N THR A 108 4.00 6.67 -2.42
CA THR A 108 3.63 7.80 -1.57
C THR A 108 4.04 9.14 -2.20
N ILE A 109 5.24 9.24 -2.77
CA ILE A 109 5.73 10.46 -3.45
C ILE A 109 4.86 10.78 -4.68
N ILE A 110 4.56 9.78 -5.50
CA ILE A 110 3.69 9.94 -6.67
C ILE A 110 2.30 10.40 -6.23
N THR A 111 1.72 9.73 -5.22
CA THR A 111 0.40 10.07 -4.67
C THR A 111 0.34 11.50 -4.17
N LYS A 112 1.32 11.91 -3.34
CA LYS A 112 1.43 13.28 -2.83
C LYS A 112 1.54 14.30 -3.95
N THR A 113 2.35 14.00 -4.97
CA THR A 113 2.56 14.88 -6.13
C THR A 113 1.25 15.06 -6.90
N ILE A 114 0.51 13.98 -7.16
CA ILE A 114 -0.80 14.05 -7.82
C ILE A 114 -1.76 14.92 -7.02
N ILE A 115 -1.92 14.65 -5.72
CA ILE A 115 -2.83 15.43 -4.86
C ILE A 115 -2.48 16.91 -4.90
N ARG A 116 -1.17 17.25 -4.83
CA ARG A 116 -0.70 18.64 -4.87
C ARG A 116 -1.02 19.36 -6.18
N ILE A 117 -1.14 18.65 -7.31
CA ILE A 117 -1.48 19.26 -8.60
C ILE A 117 -2.98 19.62 -8.68
N PHE A 118 -3.82 18.89 -7.95
CA PHE A 118 -5.29 19.04 -7.98
C PHE A 118 -5.87 19.79 -6.77
N SER A 119 -5.03 20.22 -5.82
CA SER A 119 -5.39 21.06 -4.66
C SER A 119 -4.89 22.48 -4.82
#